data_AF-A0A7K3VQ13-F1
#
_entry.id   AF-A0A7K3VQ13-F1
#
_cell.length_a   1.000
_cell.length_b   1.000
_cell.length_c   1.000
_cell.angle_alpha   90.00
_cell.angle_beta   90.00
_cell.angle_gamma   90.00
#
_symmetry.space_group_name_H-M   'P 1'
#
loop_
_entity.id
_entity.type
_entity.pdbx_description
1 polymer ?
#
loop_
_entity_poly.entity_id
_entity_poly.type
_entity_poly.pdbx_seq_one_letter_code
_entity_poly.pdbx_strand_id
1 'polypeptide(L)' 'VSPPSGCAFHPRCPLVQDRCRIDVPSLVSMPDGRAVACHVRAPAGKIEHNQPGTP' A
#
# COMPACT_ATOMS: atom_id res chain seq x y z
N VAL A 1 11.94 -12.25 -12.77
CA VAL A 1 12.05 -12.08 -11.31
C VAL A 1 10.64 -12.13 -10.75
N SER A 2 10.33 -13.06 -9.86
CA SER A 2 8.98 -13.15 -9.28
C SER A 2 8.84 -12.07 -8.21
N PRO A 3 7.90 -11.12 -8.32
CA PRO A 3 7.72 -10.14 -7.26
C PRO A 3 7.31 -10.87 -5.97
N PRO A 4 7.86 -10.49 -4.81
CA PRO A 4 7.44 -11.04 -3.53
C PRO A 4 5.93 -10.81 -3.35
N SER A 5 5.23 -11.82 -2.82
CA SER A 5 3.82 -11.68 -2.45
C SER A 5 3.66 -10.59 -1.38
N GLY A 6 2.59 -9.82 -1.48
CA GLY A 6 2.31 -8.70 -0.59
C GLY A 6 3.13 -7.44 -0.87
N CYS A 7 3.48 -6.69 0.16
CA CYS A 7 4.18 -5.41 0.05
C CYS A 7 5.61 -5.60 -0.49
N ALA A 8 5.94 -5.03 -1.64
CA ALA A 8 7.28 -5.12 -2.24
C ALA A 8 8.44 -4.67 -1.32
N PHE A 9 8.14 -3.85 -0.30
CA PHE A 9 9.12 -3.36 0.68
C PHE A 9 9.27 -4.29 1.91
N HIS A 10 8.44 -5.31 2.08
CA HIS A 10 8.46 -6.21 3.24
C HIS A 10 9.84 -6.83 3.55
N PRO A 11 10.72 -7.19 2.58
CA PRO A 11 11.99 -7.83 2.92
C PRO A 11 13.05 -6.83 3.40
N ARG A 12 12.81 -5.52 3.24
CA ARG A 12 13.75 -4.45 3.66
C ARG A 12 13.15 -3.46 4.65
N CYS A 13 11.86 -3.58 4.97
CA CYS A 13 11.15 -2.65 5.85
C CYS A 13 11.37 -3.04 7.32
N PRO A 14 11.89 -2.14 8.18
CA PRO A 14 12.04 -2.41 9.62
C PRO A 14 10.72 -2.41 10.38
N LEU A 15 9.65 -1.87 9.77
CA LEU A 15 8.29 -1.81 10.31
C LEU A 15 7.39 -2.92 9.74
N VAL A 16 7.97 -3.95 9.12
CA VAL A 16 7.21 -5.03 8.50
C VAL A 16 6.33 -5.74 9.52
N GLN A 17 5.07 -5.97 9.16
CA GLN A 17 4.13 -6.81 9.92
C GLN A 17 3.78 -8.05 9.10
N ASP A 18 3.15 -9.03 9.72
CA ASP A 18 2.77 -10.29 9.07
C ASP A 18 1.90 -10.04 7.83
N ARG A 19 0.92 -9.12 7.94
CA ARG A 19 0.07 -8.66 6.82
C ARG A 19 0.88 -8.15 5.62
N CYS A 20 2.04 -7.54 5.81
CA CYS A 20 2.85 -7.00 4.72
C CYS A 20 3.45 -8.09 3.82
N ARG A 21 3.52 -9.34 4.28
CA ARG A 21 4.05 -10.49 3.52
C ARG A 21 2.98 -11.18 2.68
N ILE A 22 1.71 -10.90 2.95
CA ILE A 22 0.56 -11.61 2.38
C ILE A 22 -0.30 -10.65 1.56
N ASP A 23 -0.45 -9.41 2.03
CA ASP A 23 -1.32 -8.39 1.45
C ASP A 23 -0.52 -7.20 0.90
N VAL A 24 -1.05 -6.57 -0.14
CA VAL A 24 -0.47 -5.37 -0.75
C VAL A 24 -1.17 -4.15 -0.16
N PRO A 25 -0.43 -3.19 0.44
CA PRO A 25 -1.06 -2.01 1.02
C PRO A 25 -1.72 -1.15 -0.06
N SER A 26 -2.93 -0.68 0.24
CA SER A 26 -3.60 0.32 -0.59
C SER A 26 -2.77 1.60 -0.63
N LEU A 27 -2.65 2.18 -1.82
CA LEU A 27 -1.96 3.45 -2.02
C LEU A 27 -2.87 4.59 -1.54
N VAL A 28 -2.37 5.43 -0.64
CA VAL A 28 -3.13 6.51 -0.01
C VAL A 28 -2.41 7.84 -0.22
N SER A 29 -3.06 8.81 -0.85
CA SER A 29 -2.63 10.20 -0.86
C SER A 29 -2.69 10.83 0.54
N MET A 30 -1.57 11.41 0.91
CA MET A 30 -1.35 12.19 2.13
C MET A 30 -1.68 13.67 1.86
N PRO A 31 -1.99 14.45 2.90
CA PRO A 31 -2.25 15.89 2.78
C PRO A 31 -1.08 16.68 2.17
N ASP A 32 0.14 16.16 2.26
CA ASP A 32 1.35 16.74 1.65
C ASP A 32 1.48 16.50 0.13
N GLY A 33 0.44 15.92 -0.51
CA GLY A 33 0.43 15.59 -1.95
C GLY A 33 1.23 14.35 -2.34
N ARG A 34 1.76 13.61 -1.36
CA ARG A 34 2.52 12.36 -1.56
C ARG A 34 1.58 11.16 -1.46
N ALA A 35 1.83 10.10 -2.22
CA ALA A 35 1.11 8.84 -2.07
C ALA A 35 1.94 7.82 -1.27
N VAL A 36 1.30 7.12 -0.34
CA VAL A 36 1.92 6.16 0.56
C VAL A 36 1.12 4.86 0.56
N ALA A 37 1.76 3.76 0.18
CA ALA A 37 1.21 2.40 0.31
C ALA A 37 1.89 1.71 1.49
N CYS A 38 1.43 1.97 2.70
CA CYS A 38 2.01 1.40 3.91
C CYS A 38 0.94 0.93 4.89
N HIS A 39 0.96 -0.35 5.26
CA HIS A 39 0.03 -0.90 6.25
C HIS A 39 0.15 -0.29 7.66
N VAL A 40 1.28 0.35 7.97
CA VAL A 40 1.58 0.89 9.30
C VAL A 40 1.39 2.41 9.37
N ARG A 41 1.74 3.12 8.30
CA ARG A 41 1.79 4.59 8.27
C ARG A 41 0.75 5.24 7.38
N ALA A 42 0.17 4.52 6.41
CA ALA A 42 -0.91 5.09 5.64
C ALA A 42 -2.13 5.18 6.57
N PRO A 43 -2.75 6.36 6.74
CA PRO A 43 -4.08 6.42 7.32
C PRO A 43 -4.99 5.53 6.48
N ALA A 44 -6.01 4.91 7.09
CA ALA A 44 -7.01 4.12 6.37
C ALA A 44 -7.92 5.05 5.52
N GLY A 45 -7.30 5.80 4.60
CA GLY A 45 -7.92 6.72 3.67
C GLY A 45 -8.04 6.02 2.33
N LYS A 46 -9.25 5.68 1.96
CA LYS A 46 -9.61 5.14 0.65
C LYS A 46 -9.24 6.21 -0.37
N ILE A 47 -8.14 6.03 -1.09
CA ILE A 47 -7.79 6.91 -2.20
C ILE A 47 -7.98 6.07 -3.45
N GLU A 48 -9.22 6.07 -3.91
CA GLU A 48 -9.63 5.48 -5.18
C GLU A 48 -8.88 6.25 -6.27
N HIS A 49 -7.92 5.59 -6.92
CA HIS A 49 -6.97 6.19 -7.86
C HIS A 49 -7.59 6.52 -9.23
N ASN A 50 -8.84 6.98 -9.28
CA ASN A 50 -9.67 7.17 -10.48
C ASN A 50 -10.01 5.84 -11.18
N GLN A 51 -11.16 5.24 -10.84
CA GLN A 51 -11.78 4.15 -11.60
C GLN A 51 -12.52 4.71 -12.84
N PRO A 52 -12.14 4.38 -14.09
CA PRO A 52 -13.05 4.52 -15.22
C PRO A 52 -13.97 3.29 -15.32
N GLY A 53 -15.24 3.47 -14.93
CA GLY A 53 -16.38 2.68 -15.44
C GLY A 53 -16.82 1.44 -14.63
N THR A 54 -18.04 1.48 -14.12
CA THR A 54 -18.90 0.31 -13.85
C THR A 54 -20.37 0.79 -13.86
N PRO A 55 -21.30 0.20 -14.65
CA PRO A 55 -22.70 0.15 -14.24
C PRO A 55 -22.91 -0.90 -13.13
#